data_AF-A0A399D2T3-F1
#
_entry.id   AF-A0A399D2T3-F1
#
_cell.length_a   1.000
_cell.length_b   1.000
_cell.length_c   1.000
_cell.angle_alpha   90.00
_cell.angle_beta   90.00
_cell.angle_gamma   90.00
#
_symmetry.space_group_name_H-M   'P 1'
#
loop_
_entity.id
_entity.type
_entity.pdbx_description
1 polymer ?
#
loop_
_entity_poly.entity_id
_entity_poly.type
_entity_poly.pdbx_seq_one_letter_code
_entity_poly.pdbx_strand_id
1 'polypeptide(L)'
;MKILRGTVFGGIAFFLLGWLVYGILLMDYSSANYDQSIYRADGEMIWWALIASNLAIALLLTLVLKWSGAKAITDGLKTGAILGFLLSLNINLSFYSMTTMFLHFSGLVVDVLVFTLMMAVIGLIIVSLWGKKSKDTE
;
A
#
# COMPACT_ATOMS: atom_id res chain seq x y z
N MET A 1 -0.29 -21.79 4.27
CA MET A 1 -0.66 -21.19 2.96
C MET A 1 -1.22 -19.76 3.02
N LYS A 2 -2.06 -19.37 3.99
CA LYS A 2 -2.68 -18.03 4.02
C LYS A 2 -1.69 -16.86 4.02
N ILE A 3 -0.61 -16.94 4.80
CA ILE A 3 0.43 -15.90 4.83
C ILE A 3 1.12 -15.81 3.47
N LEU A 4 1.68 -16.92 2.97
CA LEU A 4 2.39 -16.94 1.69
C LEU A 4 1.52 -16.42 0.53
N ARG A 5 0.26 -16.88 0.42
CA ARG A 5 -0.66 -16.41 -0.62
C ARG A 5 -0.99 -14.91 -0.44
N GLY A 6 -1.28 -14.47 0.78
CA GLY A 6 -1.53 -13.06 1.07
C GLY A 6 -0.35 -12.16 0.68
N THR A 7 0.86 -12.55 1.04
CA THR A 7 2.08 -11.81 0.74
C THR A 7 2.36 -11.74 -0.76
N VAL A 8 2.33 -12.87 -1.48
CA VAL A 8 2.67 -12.90 -2.90
C VAL A 8 1.63 -12.15 -3.74
N PHE A 9 0.35 -12.48 -3.59
CA PHE A 9 -0.70 -11.83 -4.38
C PHE A 9 -0.94 -10.39 -3.94
N GLY A 10 -0.80 -10.09 -2.64
CA GLY A 10 -0.82 -8.73 -2.12
C GLY A 10 0.34 -7.90 -2.68
N GLY A 11 1.55 -8.46 -2.78
CA GLY A 11 2.71 -7.77 -3.33
C GLY A 11 2.56 -7.48 -4.83
N ILE A 12 2.02 -8.43 -5.60
CA ILE A 12 1.69 -8.21 -7.02
C ILE A 12 0.63 -7.10 -7.15
N ALA A 13 -0.42 -7.15 -6.33
CA ALA A 13 -1.46 -6.12 -6.34
C ALA A 13 -0.89 -4.74 -5.96
N PHE A 14 0.00 -4.68 -4.95
CA PHE A 14 0.71 -3.46 -4.58
C PHE A 14 1.50 -2.86 -5.74
N PHE A 15 2.27 -3.69 -6.45
CA PHE A 15 3.04 -3.25 -7.59
C PHE A 15 2.15 -2.68 -8.70
N LEU A 16 1.10 -3.42 -9.10
CA LEU A 16 0.19 -3.01 -10.17
C LEU A 16 -0.60 -1.75 -9.81
N LEU A 17 -1.12 -1.67 -8.58
CA LEU A 17 -1.83 -0.49 -8.10
C LEU A 17 -0.90 0.70 -7.92
N GLY A 18 0.31 0.50 -7.42
CA GLY A 18 1.30 1.56 -7.28
C GLY A 18 1.68 2.15 -8.64
N TRP A 19 1.95 1.30 -9.63
CA TRP A 19 2.18 1.75 -11.00
C TRP A 19 0.99 2.50 -11.59
N LEU A 20 -0.22 1.95 -11.47
CA LEU A 20 -1.42 2.58 -12.02
C LEU A 20 -1.70 3.92 -11.34
N VAL A 21 -1.67 3.97 -10.01
CA VAL A 21 -2.10 5.14 -9.25
C VAL A 21 -1.05 6.25 -9.31
N TYR A 22 0.22 5.95 -8.99
CA TYR A 22 1.27 6.96 -8.94
C TYR A 22 1.92 7.21 -10.31
N GLY A 23 2.13 6.16 -11.09
CA GLY A 23 2.81 6.24 -12.39
C GLY A 23 1.93 6.65 -13.56
N ILE A 24 0.60 6.57 -13.43
CA ILE A 24 -0.34 6.97 -14.48
C ILE A 24 -1.32 8.02 -13.96
N LEU A 25 -2.16 7.68 -13.00
CA LEU A 25 -3.30 8.53 -12.62
C LEU A 25 -2.87 9.84 -11.94
N LEU A 26 -1.81 9.80 -11.14
CA LEU A 26 -1.28 10.94 -10.39
C LEU A 26 0.06 11.44 -10.91
N MET A 27 0.47 11.07 -12.12
CA MET A 27 1.80 11.43 -12.64
C MET A 27 1.98 12.95 -12.67
N ASP A 28 1.07 13.68 -13.33
CA ASP A 28 1.15 15.14 -13.44
C ASP A 28 1.00 15.84 -12.08
N TYR A 29 0.11 15.31 -11.23
CA TYR A 29 -0.06 15.83 -9.88
C TYR A 29 1.23 15.70 -9.07
N SER A 30 1.90 14.56 -9.20
CA SER A 30 3.16 14.27 -8.52
C SER A 30 4.28 15.19 -9.00
N SER A 31 4.42 15.37 -10.31
CA SER A 31 5.42 16.29 -10.87
C SER A 31 5.24 17.72 -10.41
N ALA A 32 4.00 18.15 -10.10
CA ALA A 32 3.71 19.49 -9.62
C ALA A 32 3.81 19.67 -8.08
N ASN A 33 3.78 18.58 -7.29
CA ASN A 33 3.70 18.67 -5.82
C ASN A 33 4.89 18.06 -5.08
N TYR A 34 5.75 17.28 -5.75
CA TYR A 34 6.95 16.69 -5.14
C TYR A 34 8.23 17.22 -5.78
N ASP A 35 9.29 17.34 -4.97
CA ASP A 35 10.62 17.65 -5.47
C ASP A 35 11.12 16.53 -6.40
N GLN A 36 11.31 16.84 -7.68
CA GLN A 36 11.69 15.84 -8.67
C GLN A 36 13.16 15.40 -8.55
N SER A 37 13.99 16.17 -7.85
CA SER A 37 15.42 15.86 -7.68
C SER A 37 15.69 14.62 -6.82
N ILE A 38 14.69 14.13 -6.10
CA ILE A 38 14.79 12.94 -5.23
C ILE A 38 14.61 11.63 -5.99
N TYR A 39 14.04 11.66 -7.20
CA TYR A 39 13.79 10.46 -7.99
C TYR A 39 15.03 10.03 -8.75
N ARG A 40 15.16 8.71 -8.94
CA ARG A 40 16.17 8.14 -9.84
C ARG A 40 15.82 8.48 -11.28
N ALA A 41 16.83 8.67 -12.12
CA ALA A 41 16.62 8.85 -13.55
C ALA A 41 15.94 7.63 -14.18
N ASP A 42 15.30 7.84 -15.32
CA ASP A 42 14.64 6.78 -16.08
C ASP A 42 15.66 5.68 -16.44
N GLY A 43 15.25 4.42 -16.22
CA GLY A 43 16.12 3.26 -16.44
C GLY A 43 17.09 2.94 -15.30
N GLU A 44 17.23 3.81 -14.29
CA GLU A 44 18.10 3.57 -13.12
C GLU A 44 17.37 2.96 -11.91
N MET A 45 16.14 2.48 -12.13
CA MET A 45 15.32 1.88 -11.09
C MET A 45 15.96 0.61 -10.52
N ILE A 46 16.08 0.53 -9.20
CA ILE A 46 16.57 -0.66 -8.50
C ILE A 46 15.43 -1.66 -8.33
N TRP A 47 15.25 -2.53 -9.34
CA TRP A 47 14.12 -3.46 -9.43
C TRP A 47 13.96 -4.40 -8.24
N TRP A 48 15.05 -4.98 -7.72
CA TRP A 48 14.96 -5.91 -6.60
C TRP A 48 14.44 -5.23 -5.33
N ALA A 49 14.81 -3.96 -5.12
CA ALA A 49 14.38 -3.17 -3.96
C ALA A 49 12.90 -2.82 -4.07
N LEU A 50 12.42 -2.49 -5.28
CA LEU A 50 10.99 -2.28 -5.55
C LEU A 50 10.17 -3.55 -5.30
N ILE A 51 10.63 -4.71 -5.79
CA ILE A 51 9.91 -5.98 -5.57
C ILE A 51 9.90 -6.33 -4.08
N ALA A 52 11.06 -6.20 -3.41
CA ALA A 52 11.20 -6.48 -1.99
C ALA A 52 10.32 -5.55 -1.13
N SER A 53 10.23 -4.26 -1.44
CA SER A 53 9.39 -3.31 -0.69
C SER A 53 7.90 -3.65 -0.82
N ASN A 54 7.42 -3.97 -2.02
CA ASN A 54 6.04 -4.40 -2.25
C ASN A 54 5.70 -5.70 -1.51
N LEU A 55 6.61 -6.68 -1.51
CA LEU A 55 6.43 -7.92 -0.74
C LEU A 55 6.47 -7.66 0.77
N ALA A 56 7.32 -6.75 1.26
CA ALA A 56 7.43 -6.42 2.67
C ALA A 56 6.15 -5.76 3.20
N ILE A 57 5.60 -4.76 2.50
CA ILE A 57 4.35 -4.11 2.91
C ILE A 57 3.14 -5.07 2.80
N ALA A 58 3.11 -5.92 1.77
CA ALA A 58 2.09 -6.97 1.64
C ALA A 58 2.17 -8.00 2.77
N LEU A 59 3.38 -8.39 3.18
CA LEU A 59 3.61 -9.25 4.34
C LEU A 59 3.13 -8.59 5.63
N LEU A 60 3.49 -7.33 5.86
CA LEU A 60 3.04 -6.58 7.04
C LEU A 60 1.51 -6.57 7.13
N LEU A 61 0.83 -6.18 6.06
CA LEU A 61 -0.63 -6.14 6.01
C LEU A 61 -1.23 -7.54 6.23
N THR A 62 -0.67 -8.57 5.60
CA THR A 62 -1.10 -9.97 5.77
C THR A 62 -0.96 -10.43 7.23
N LEU A 63 0.13 -10.08 7.91
CA LEU A 63 0.35 -10.42 9.30
C LEU A 63 -0.64 -9.70 10.23
N VAL A 64 -0.83 -8.39 10.03
CA VAL A 64 -1.79 -7.59 10.81
C VAL A 64 -3.21 -8.15 10.64
N LEU A 65 -3.63 -8.45 9.41
CA LEU A 65 -4.93 -9.07 9.16
C LEU A 65 -5.05 -10.43 9.86
N LYS A 66 -4.00 -11.25 9.86
CA LYS A 66 -4.00 -12.55 10.52
C LYS A 66 -4.13 -12.39 12.04
N TRP A 67 -3.37 -11.46 12.62
CA TRP A 67 -3.39 -11.18 14.06
C TRP A 67 -4.73 -10.58 14.51
N SER A 68 -5.38 -9.78 13.67
CA SER A 68 -6.72 -9.25 13.93
C SER A 68 -7.83 -10.31 13.88
N GLY A 69 -7.54 -11.51 13.36
CA GLY A 69 -8.54 -12.55 13.18
C GLY A 69 -9.53 -12.28 12.04
N ALA A 70 -9.13 -11.48 11.04
CA ALA A 70 -9.97 -11.11 9.89
C ALA A 70 -10.52 -12.34 9.14
N LYS A 71 -11.82 -12.30 8.82
CA LYS A 71 -12.54 -13.38 8.12
C LYS A 71 -13.37 -12.87 6.94
N ALA A 72 -13.78 -11.61 6.96
CA ALA A 72 -14.60 -10.98 5.94
C ALA A 72 -13.82 -9.96 5.13
N ILE A 73 -14.24 -9.74 3.89
CA ILE A 73 -13.67 -8.70 2.99
C ILE A 73 -13.70 -7.32 3.66
N THR A 74 -14.75 -7.01 4.42
CA THR A 74 -14.87 -5.76 5.18
C THR A 74 -13.80 -5.60 6.25
N ASP A 75 -13.29 -6.70 6.81
CA ASP A 75 -12.18 -6.66 7.76
C ASP A 75 -10.90 -6.26 7.02
N GLY A 76 -10.69 -6.83 5.82
CA GLY A 76 -9.63 -6.45 4.90
C GLY A 76 -9.61 -4.95 4.59
N LEU A 77 -10.76 -4.41 4.18
CA LEU A 77 -10.93 -2.99 3.89
C LEU A 77 -10.62 -2.11 5.11
N LYS A 78 -11.24 -2.39 6.26
CA LYS A 78 -11.12 -1.56 7.46
C LYS A 78 -9.70 -1.60 8.03
N THR A 79 -9.16 -2.80 8.23
CA THR A 79 -7.80 -2.96 8.78
C THR A 79 -6.75 -2.44 7.81
N GLY A 80 -6.94 -2.66 6.50
CA GLY A 80 -6.08 -2.08 5.46
C GLY A 80 -6.10 -0.56 5.47
N ALA A 81 -7.28 0.06 5.51
CA ALA A 81 -7.43 1.52 5.57
C ALA A 81 -6.78 2.10 6.83
N ILE A 82 -7.05 1.54 8.01
CA ILE A 82 -6.50 2.06 9.27
C ILE A 82 -4.98 1.95 9.28
N LEU A 83 -4.43 0.78 8.90
CA LEU A 83 -2.98 0.60 8.83
C LEU A 83 -2.34 1.52 7.79
N GLY A 84 -2.95 1.63 6.61
CA GLY A 84 -2.47 2.49 5.54
C GLY A 84 -2.47 3.96 5.93
N PHE A 85 -3.55 4.43 6.55
CA PHE A 85 -3.66 5.80 7.04
C PHE A 85 -2.59 6.12 8.07
N LEU A 86 -2.46 5.29 9.12
CA LEU A 86 -1.49 5.57 10.19
C LEU A 86 -0.04 5.47 9.69
N LEU A 87 0.26 4.50 8.83
CA LEU A 87 1.59 4.33 8.26
C LEU A 87 1.96 5.49 7.33
N SER A 88 1.09 5.82 6.38
CA SER A 88 1.33 6.94 5.45
C SER A 88 1.40 8.26 6.18
N LEU A 89 0.49 8.53 7.13
CA LEU A 89 0.49 9.77 7.90
C LEU A 89 1.80 9.94 8.67
N ASN A 90 2.28 8.89 9.34
CA ASN A 90 3.57 8.94 10.05
C ASN A 90 4.74 9.24 9.11
N ILE A 91 4.85 8.51 8.00
CA ILE A 91 5.93 8.68 7.02
C ILE A 91 5.90 10.09 6.43
N ASN A 92 4.74 10.50 5.94
CA ASN A 92 4.55 11.79 5.28
C ASN A 92 4.82 12.97 6.23
N LEU A 93 4.31 12.93 7.47
CA LEU A 93 4.58 14.00 8.46
C LEU A 93 6.07 14.04 8.84
N SER A 94 6.73 12.89 8.93
CA SER A 94 8.17 12.83 9.21
C SER A 94 8.95 13.52 8.08
N PHE A 95 8.67 13.19 6.82
CA PHE A 95 9.29 13.85 5.66
C PHE A 95 8.96 15.34 5.60
N TYR A 96 7.71 15.73 5.84
CA TYR A 96 7.31 17.13 5.86
C TYR A 96 8.00 17.94 6.96
N SER A 97 8.32 17.30 8.09
CA SER A 97 9.02 17.99 9.18
C SER A 97 10.53 18.14 8.98
N MET A 98 11.16 17.25 8.22
CA MET A 98 12.63 17.16 8.12
C MET A 98 13.19 17.45 6.73
N THR A 99 12.35 17.53 5.69
CA THR A 99 12.78 17.62 4.29
C THR A 99 11.92 18.60 3.49
N THR A 100 12.36 18.92 2.29
CA THR A 100 11.63 19.73 1.29
C THR A 100 10.94 18.87 0.23
N MET A 101 10.70 17.58 0.50
CA MET A 101 10.12 16.64 -0.47
C MET A 101 8.77 17.11 -1.03
N PHE A 102 7.91 17.69 -0.18
CA PHE A 102 6.62 18.23 -0.59
C PHE A 102 6.75 19.72 -0.91
N LEU A 103 6.41 20.09 -2.14
CA LEU A 103 6.37 21.50 -2.56
C LEU A 103 5.14 22.22 -1.98
N HIS A 104 4.06 21.47 -1.77
CA HIS A 104 2.80 21.95 -1.22
C HIS A 104 2.21 20.95 -0.21
N PHE A 105 1.55 21.46 0.83
CA PHE A 105 0.88 20.64 1.84
C PHE A 105 -0.22 19.72 1.24
N SER A 106 -0.82 20.13 0.13
CA SER A 106 -1.77 19.30 -0.62
C SER A 106 -1.17 17.97 -1.06
N GLY A 107 0.10 17.94 -1.47
CA GLY A 107 0.79 16.71 -1.89
C GLY A 107 0.87 15.67 -0.79
N LEU A 108 1.08 16.11 0.45
CA LEU A 108 1.04 15.25 1.64
C LEU A 108 -0.35 14.66 1.86
N VAL A 109 -1.39 15.52 1.83
CA VAL A 109 -2.77 15.09 2.10
C VAL A 109 -3.22 14.07 1.05
N VAL A 110 -2.92 14.32 -0.23
CA VAL A 110 -3.26 13.41 -1.32
C VAL A 110 -2.53 12.08 -1.19
N ASP A 111 -1.22 12.07 -0.89
CA ASP A 111 -0.49 10.81 -0.72
C ASP A 111 -1.06 9.96 0.41
N VAL A 112 -1.35 10.57 1.57
CA VAL A 112 -1.95 9.86 2.72
C VAL A 112 -3.29 9.23 2.32
N LEU A 113 -4.17 9.98 1.65
CA LEU A 113 -5.49 9.47 1.24
C LEU A 113 -5.36 8.34 0.22
N VAL A 114 -4.49 8.51 -0.77
CA VAL A 114 -4.29 7.54 -1.85
C VAL A 114 -3.69 6.25 -1.30
N PHE A 115 -2.64 6.34 -0.48
CA PHE A 115 -2.03 5.17 0.14
C PHE A 115 -3.01 4.44 1.07
N THR A 116 -3.83 5.18 1.81
CA THR A 116 -4.93 4.63 2.63
C THR A 116 -5.90 3.79 1.79
N LEU A 117 -6.36 4.33 0.66
CA LEU A 117 -7.28 3.63 -0.24
C LEU A 117 -6.62 2.40 -0.86
N MET A 118 -5.37 2.51 -1.29
CA MET A 118 -4.62 1.37 -1.83
C MET A 118 -4.48 0.24 -0.80
N MET A 119 -4.06 0.57 0.42
CA MET A 119 -3.93 -0.41 1.51
C MET A 119 -5.27 -1.08 1.84
N ALA A 120 -6.38 -0.34 1.77
CA ALA A 120 -7.72 -0.89 1.95
C ALA A 120 -8.06 -1.92 0.85
N VAL A 121 -7.86 -1.55 -0.42
CA VAL A 121 -8.11 -2.43 -1.58
C VAL A 121 -7.25 -3.68 -1.51
N ILE A 122 -5.99 -3.55 -1.10
CA ILE A 122 -5.09 -4.70 -1.02
C ILE A 122 -5.44 -5.58 0.17
N GLY A 123 -5.89 -5.00 1.29
CA GLY A 123 -6.45 -5.75 2.40
C GLY A 123 -7.67 -6.58 2.00
N LEU A 124 -8.56 -6.02 1.18
CA LEU A 124 -9.68 -6.74 0.56
C LEU A 124 -9.18 -7.93 -0.26
N ILE A 125 -8.19 -7.71 -1.14
CA ILE A 125 -7.62 -8.76 -1.99
C ILE A 125 -7.03 -9.89 -1.13
N ILE A 126 -6.22 -9.55 -0.12
CA ILE A 126 -5.59 -10.54 0.75
C ILE A 126 -6.62 -11.41 1.47
N VAL A 127 -7.65 -10.80 2.08
CA VAL A 127 -8.67 -11.57 2.81
C VAL A 127 -9.51 -12.43 1.86
N SER A 128 -9.79 -11.97 0.64
CA SER A 128 -10.52 -12.76 -0.37
C SER A 128 -9.83 -14.10 -0.68
N LEU A 129 -8.50 -14.15 -0.59
CA LEU A 129 -7.69 -15.34 -0.87
C LEU A 129 -7.70 -16.38 0.27
N TRP A 130 -8.26 -16.04 1.43
CA TRP A 130 -8.26 -16.92 2.60
C TRP A 130 -9.44 -17.91 2.63
N GLY A 131 -10.41 -17.73 1.74
CA GLY A 131 -11.59 -18.58 1.60
C GLY A 131 -12.62 -18.39 2.74
N LYS A 132 -13.91 -18.62 2.43
CA LYS A 132 -14.92 -18.83 3.45
C LYS A 132 -14.68 -20.20 4.10
N LYS A 133 -14.79 -20.32 5.42
CA LYS A 133 -14.95 -21.66 6.04
C LYS A 133 -16.16 -22.31 5.37
N SER A 134 -15.98 -23.49 4.77
CA SER A 134 -17.11 -24.35 4.42
C SER A 134 -17.92 -24.54 5.71
N LYS A 135 -19.24 -24.40 5.63
CA LYS A 135 -20.09 -25.02 6.63
C LYS A 135 -19.79 -26.50 6.50
N ASP A 136 -19.03 -27.04 7.44
CA ASP A 136 -18.89 -28.49 7.54
C ASP A 136 -20.32 -29.04 7.71
N THR A 137 -20.69 -29.93 6.79
CA THR A 137 -21.90 -30.75 6.85
C THR A 137 -21.95 -31.43 8.23
N GLU A 138 -22.97 -31.07 9.00
CA GLU A 138 -23.47 -31.86 10.14
C GLU A 138 -23.96 -33.24 9.68
#